data_AF-X1CDT8-F1
#
_entry.id   AF-X1CDT8-F1
#
_cell.length_a   1.000
_cell.length_b   1.000
_cell.length_c   1.000
_cell.angle_alpha   90.00
_cell.angle_beta   90.00
_cell.angle_gamma   90.00
#
_symmetry.space_group_name_H-M   'P 1'
#
loop_
_entity.id
_entity.type
_entity.pdbx_description
1 polymer ?
#
loop_
_entity_poly.entity_id
_entity_poly.type
_entity_poly.pdbx_seq_one_letter_code
_entity_poly.pdbx_strand_id
1 'polypeptide(L)'
;MKKLYLEWYNLFKKETRNLPDGLLLELGSGGGFLKEEMPAVICSDILPLPANDMTFSALEMPFQDNSVSGIFMIDTFHHIPDSDRFLFEAKRILKK
;
A
#
# COMPACT_ATOMS: atom_id res chain seq x y z
N MET A 1 8.76 7.88 17.64
CA MET A 1 8.32 7.50 16.27
C MET A 1 7.39 6.29 16.24
N LYS A 2 7.73 5.12 16.83
CA LYS A 2 6.86 3.91 16.78
C LYS A 2 5.39 4.14 17.13
N LYS A 3 5.11 4.93 18.19
CA LYS A 3 3.74 5.27 18.62
C LYS A 3 2.90 5.96 17.52
N LEU A 4 3.48 6.90 16.79
CA LEU A 4 2.77 7.63 15.74
C LEU A 4 2.39 6.71 14.57
N TYR A 5 3.32 5.84 14.16
CA TYR A 5 3.04 4.81 13.15
C TYR A 5 1.94 3.85 13.61
N LEU A 6 1.94 3.43 14.87
CA LEU A 6 0.86 2.60 15.42
C LEU A 6 -0.50 3.33 15.37
N GLU A 7 -0.54 4.64 15.58
CA GLU A 7 -1.77 5.43 15.44
C GLU A 7 -2.27 5.41 13.99
N TRP A 8 -1.39 5.58 12.99
CA TRP A 8 -1.74 5.50 11.57
C TRP A 8 -2.16 4.09 11.13
N TYR A 9 -1.43 3.06 11.53
CA TYR A 9 -1.80 1.67 11.23
C TYR A 9 -3.15 1.29 11.83
N ASN A 10 -3.48 1.82 13.02
CA ASN A 10 -4.80 1.64 13.60
C ASN A 10 -5.91 2.32 12.79
N LEU A 11 -5.63 3.40 12.07
CA LEU A 11 -6.59 3.99 11.12
C LEU A 11 -6.79 3.05 9.93
N PHE A 12 -5.72 2.55 9.31
CA PHE A 12 -5.82 1.57 8.22
C PHE A 12 -6.64 0.34 8.62
N LYS A 13 -6.35 -0.24 9.79
CA LYS A 13 -7.05 -1.40 10.33
C LYS A 13 -8.55 -1.17 10.58
N LYS A 14 -8.96 0.07 10.88
CA LYS A 14 -10.38 0.42 11.02
C LYS A 14 -11.04 0.52 9.66
N GLU A 15 -10.38 1.15 8.70
CA GLU A 15 -10.92 1.36 7.35
C GLU A 15 -11.05 0.07 6.54
N THR A 16 -10.28 -0.98 6.83
CA THR A 16 -10.43 -2.28 6.14
C THR A 16 -11.85 -2.85 6.20
N ARG A 17 -12.63 -2.51 7.22
CA ARG A 17 -14.04 -2.95 7.36
C ARG A 17 -14.96 -2.34 6.31
N ASN A 18 -14.54 -1.25 5.68
CA ASN A 18 -15.28 -0.53 4.65
C ASN A 18 -14.82 -0.89 3.23
N LEU A 19 -13.79 -1.72 3.10
CA LEU A 19 -13.23 -2.12 1.81
C LEU A 19 -13.86 -3.42 1.32
N PRO A 20 -13.95 -3.64 -0.01
CA PRO A 20 -14.39 -4.92 -0.56
C PRO A 20 -13.37 -6.04 -0.26
N ASP A 21 -13.76 -7.30 -0.37
CA ASP A 21 -12.81 -8.40 -0.25
C ASP A 21 -11.73 -8.35 -1.35
N GLY A 22 -10.46 -8.53 -0.98
CA GLY A 22 -9.34 -8.52 -1.92
C GLY A 22 -7.98 -8.30 -1.25
N LEU A 23 -6.96 -8.06 -2.07
CA LEU A 23 -5.60 -7.81 -1.58
C LEU A 23 -5.50 -6.43 -0.93
N LEU A 24 -4.81 -6.33 0.20
CA LEU A 24 -4.45 -5.05 0.80
C LEU A 24 -2.97 -4.78 0.51
N LEU A 25 -2.68 -3.58 0.03
CA LEU A 25 -1.34 -3.18 -0.40
C LEU A 25 -0.90 -1.93 0.35
N GLU A 26 0.32 -1.93 0.88
CA GLU A 26 1.02 -0.73 1.31
C GLU A 26 2.10 -0.37 0.28
N LEU A 27 2.10 0.88 -0.18
CA LEU A 27 3.10 1.44 -1.09
C LEU A 27 4.05 2.36 -0.34
N GLY A 28 5.35 2.22 -0.59
CA GLY A 28 6.38 3.00 0.08
C GLY A 28 6.51 2.63 1.55
N SER A 29 6.42 1.32 1.86
CA SER A 29 6.51 0.81 3.23
C SER A 29 7.84 1.19 3.90
N GLY A 30 8.91 1.42 3.14
CA GLY A 30 10.21 1.79 3.69
C GLY A 30 10.69 0.83 4.78
N GLY A 31 11.17 1.38 5.90
CA GLY A 31 11.47 0.62 7.13
C GLY A 31 10.28 0.45 8.08
N GLY A 32 9.05 0.56 7.56
CA GLY A 32 7.81 0.38 8.29
C GLY A 32 7.65 -1.05 8.82
N PHE A 33 6.61 -1.24 9.63
CA PHE A 33 6.34 -2.48 10.34
C PHE A 33 4.84 -2.79 10.37
N LEU A 34 4.07 -2.28 9.40
CA LEU A 34 2.63 -2.51 9.28
C LEU A 34 2.29 -4.00 9.33
N LYS A 35 3.17 -4.84 8.79
CA LYS A 35 3.00 -6.29 8.77
C LYS A 35 2.98 -6.95 10.16
N GLU A 36 3.59 -6.32 11.18
CA GLU A 36 3.45 -6.77 12.57
C GLU A 36 2.00 -6.60 13.09
N GLU A 37 1.29 -5.58 12.60
CA GLU A 37 -0.06 -5.21 13.05
C GLU A 37 -1.18 -5.77 12.14
N MET A 38 -0.87 -5.93 10.85
CA MET A 38 -1.75 -6.38 9.78
C MET A 38 -1.02 -7.35 8.83
N PRO A 39 -0.79 -8.62 9.23
CA PRO A 39 0.01 -9.58 8.47
C PRO A 39 -0.47 -9.89 7.05
N ALA A 40 -1.75 -9.63 6.76
CA ALA A 40 -2.36 -9.85 5.45
C ALA A 40 -2.06 -8.73 4.43
N VAL A 41 -1.51 -7.59 4.87
CA VAL A 41 -1.12 -6.50 3.97
C VAL A 41 0.19 -6.86 3.28
N ILE A 42 0.20 -6.72 1.96
CA ILE A 42 1.41 -6.81 1.13
C ILE A 42 2.17 -5.50 1.31
N CYS A 43 3.37 -5.55 1.88
CA CYS A 43 4.23 -4.36 2.05
C CYS A 43 5.18 -4.23 0.85
N SER A 44 5.28 -3.04 0.27
CA SER A 44 6.06 -2.83 -0.96
C SER A 44 6.75 -1.49 -1.02
N ASP A 45 7.83 -1.43 -1.80
CA ASP A 45 8.59 -0.20 -2.08
C ASP A 45 9.24 -0.29 -3.47
N ILE A 46 9.68 0.85 -4.00
CA ILE A 46 10.46 0.88 -5.24
C ILE A 46 11.89 0.37 -5.02
N LEU A 47 12.39 0.45 -3.78
CA LEU A 47 13.68 -0.08 -3.38
C LEU A 47 13.56 -1.52 -2.85
N PRO A 48 14.57 -2.37 -3.06
CA PRO A 48 14.62 -3.70 -2.47
C PRO A 48 14.94 -3.60 -0.98
N LEU A 49 13.92 -3.78 -0.13
CA LEU A 49 14.03 -3.67 1.32
C LEU A 49 13.73 -5.02 2.01
N PRO A 50 14.55 -5.46 2.99
CA PRO A 50 14.41 -6.79 3.60
C PRO A 50 13.06 -7.08 4.27
N ALA A 51 12.35 -6.04 4.72
CA ALA A 51 11.08 -6.17 5.43
C ALA A 51 9.85 -6.19 4.50
N ASN A 52 10.04 -5.89 3.21
CA ASN A 52 8.95 -5.79 2.24
C ASN A 52 8.77 -7.09 1.47
N ASP A 53 7.53 -7.34 1.07
CA ASP A 53 7.15 -8.53 0.31
C ASP A 53 7.48 -8.42 -1.17
N MET A 54 7.38 -7.20 -1.71
CA MET A 54 7.48 -6.94 -3.13
C MET A 54 8.25 -5.65 -3.41
N THR A 55 8.93 -5.63 -4.55
CA THR A 55 9.66 -4.45 -5.04
C THR A 55 9.22 -4.12 -6.46
N PHE A 56 8.56 -2.97 -6.64
CA PHE A 56 8.06 -2.53 -7.94
C PHE A 56 7.76 -1.02 -7.95
N SER A 57 7.57 -0.46 -9.16
CA SER A 57 7.16 0.93 -9.33
C SER A 57 5.64 1.09 -9.17
N ALA A 58 5.20 2.09 -8.40
CA ALA A 58 3.77 2.42 -8.29
C ALA A 58 3.13 2.88 -9.61
N LEU A 59 3.94 3.15 -10.66
CA LEU A 59 3.48 3.52 -12.00
C LEU A 59 3.12 2.31 -12.89
N GLU A 60 3.51 1.11 -12.46
CA GLU A 60 3.26 -0.17 -13.13
C GLU A 60 3.27 -1.29 -12.09
N MET A 61 2.11 -1.53 -11.48
CA MET A 61 1.96 -2.45 -10.36
C MET A 61 1.63 -3.86 -10.87
N PRO A 62 2.29 -4.92 -10.36
CA PRO A 62 2.17 -6.28 -10.86
C PRO A 62 0.89 -7.00 -10.38
N PHE A 63 -0.23 -6.28 -10.31
CA PHE A 63 -1.53 -6.81 -9.92
C PHE A 63 -2.50 -6.84 -11.10
N GLN A 64 -3.45 -7.77 -11.06
CA GLN A 64 -4.51 -7.86 -12.05
C GLN A 64 -5.51 -6.71 -11.88
N ASP A 65 -6.25 -6.39 -12.93
CA ASP A 65 -7.32 -5.42 -12.87
C ASP A 65 -8.37 -5.82 -11.80
N ASN A 66 -8.84 -4.85 -11.01
CA ASN A 66 -9.86 -5.06 -9.96
C ASN A 66 -9.53 -6.17 -8.94
N SER A 67 -8.24 -6.35 -8.59
CA SER A 67 -7.79 -7.39 -7.64
C SER A 67 -7.44 -6.83 -6.25
N VAL A 68 -7.07 -5.55 -6.17
CA VAL A 68 -6.67 -4.89 -4.93
C VAL A 68 -7.88 -4.23 -4.28
N SER A 69 -8.07 -4.54 -3.00
CA SER A 69 -9.14 -4.00 -2.15
C SER A 69 -8.84 -2.59 -1.67
N GLY A 70 -7.58 -2.33 -1.29
CA GLY A 70 -7.15 -1.01 -0.82
C GLY A 70 -5.66 -0.79 -0.95
N ILE A 71 -5.29 0.48 -1.14
CA ILE A 71 -3.91 0.95 -1.20
C ILE A 71 -3.68 1.87 0.01
N PHE A 72 -2.72 1.52 0.85
CA PHE A 72 -2.27 2.31 1.99
C PHE A 72 -0.96 3.02 1.67
N MET A 73 -0.86 4.26 2.12
CA MET A 73 0.32 5.11 1.92
C MET A 73 0.48 6.01 3.15
N ILE A 74 1.68 6.03 3.73
CA ILE A 74 2.05 6.99 4.77
C ILE A 74 3.18 7.83 4.20
N ASP A 75 2.90 9.10 3.93
CA ASP A 75 3.88 10.03 3.38
C ASP A 75 4.51 9.57 2.03
N THR A 76 3.79 8.75 1.25
CA THR A 76 4.32 8.17 0.00
C THR A 76 3.94 8.95 -1.24
N PHE A 77 2.68 9.39 -1.36
CA PHE A 77 2.10 9.83 -2.64
C PHE A 77 2.89 10.98 -3.30
N HIS A 78 3.38 11.92 -2.51
CA HIS A 78 4.11 13.09 -3.00
C HIS A 78 5.54 12.78 -3.51
N HIS A 79 6.04 11.56 -3.28
CA HIS A 79 7.29 11.07 -3.85
C HIS A 79 7.12 10.42 -5.23
N ILE A 80 5.88 10.14 -5.66
CA ILE A 80 5.60 9.51 -6.94
C ILE A 80 5.71 10.58 -8.05
N PRO A 81 6.63 10.42 -9.03
CA PRO A 81 6.96 11.49 -9.97
C PRO A 81 5.89 11.77 -11.03
N ASP A 82 5.01 10.81 -11.29
CA ASP A 82 3.90 10.92 -12.25
C ASP A 82 2.59 10.53 -11.55
N SER A 83 1.93 11.53 -10.96
CA SER A 83 0.68 11.34 -10.22
C SER A 83 -0.47 10.87 -11.11
N ASP A 84 -0.52 11.33 -12.36
CA ASP A 84 -1.59 10.97 -13.29
C ASP A 84 -1.48 9.50 -13.68
N ARG A 85 -0.26 9.04 -14.00
CA ARG A 85 0.00 7.64 -14.28
C ARG A 85 -0.28 6.77 -13.07
N PHE A 86 0.12 7.18 -11.87
CA PHE A 86 -0.20 6.46 -10.65
C PHE A 86 -1.71 6.34 -10.42
N LEU A 87 -2.46 7.44 -10.55
CA LEU A 87 -3.91 7.40 -10.34
C LEU A 87 -4.61 6.51 -11.37
N PHE A 88 -4.14 6.49 -12.63
CA PHE A 88 -4.60 5.54 -13.64
C PHE A 88 -4.31 4.09 -13.25
N GLU A 89 -3.10 3.82 -12.76
CA GLU A 89 -2.67 2.49 -12.37
C GLU A 89 -3.38 1.99 -11.10
N ALA A 90 -3.54 2.86 -10.10
CA ALA A 90 -4.34 2.59 -8.91
C ALA A 90 -5.79 2.27 -9.29
N LYS A 91 -6.40 3.07 -10.18
CA LYS A 91 -7.75 2.81 -10.69
C LYS A 91 -7.87 1.48 -11.43
N ARG A 92 -6.82 1.06 -12.16
CA ARG A 92 -6.81 -0.22 -12.88
C ARG A 92 -6.89 -1.39 -11.90
N ILE A 93 -6.06 -1.39 -10.87
CA ILE A 93 -5.94 -2.54 -9.94
C ILE A 93 -7.00 -2.54 -8.84
N LEU A 94 -7.52 -1.37 -8.45
CA LEU A 94 -8.51 -1.24 -7.39
C LEU A 94 -9.85 -1.84 -7.82
N LYS A 95 -10.52 -2.50 -6.88
CA LYS A 95 -11.89 -3.00 -7.05
C LYS A 95 -12.89 -1.84 -7.21
N LYS A 96 -13.89 -2.05 -8.06
CA LYS A 96 -15.01 -1.13 -8.31
C LYS A 96 -16.12 -1.31 -7.29
#